data_AF-A0A1D6EAM7-F1
#
_entry.id   AF-A0A1D6EAM7-F1
#
_cell.length_a   1.000
_cell.length_b   1.000
_cell.length_c   1.000
_cell.angle_alpha   90.00
_cell.angle_beta   90.00
_cell.angle_gamma   90.00
#
_symmetry.space_group_name_H-M   'P 1'
#
loop_
_entity.id
_entity.type
_entity.pdbx_description
1 polymer ?
#
loop_
_entity_poly.entity_id
_entity_poly.type
_entity_poly.pdbx_seq_one_letter_code
_entity_poly.pdbx_strand_id
1 'polypeptide(L)'
;MSSIVEDWISRANAKQRRGRAGRVKPGLCFCLYTRHRFENVMRPFQVPEMLRMPLTELCLQIKSLHLDDIKSFLLKAVEPPNEEAISSAVDLLYKVGAFEGHEELSPLGYHLAKLPVDVLIGKMMLYGAIFGCLSPILSVAAFLSYKSPFLSPKDEKQNVEKAKATLLNENLDGSSSVTDNKQSDHLLMVIAYDKWSRILLQNGDKSARQFCHSFYLNSTVMHMIRDMRLQFGTLLADIGLIDLPKDTLRHKVGSRKNNLESWFSNMSLPFNAYARCTSVIKSVMCAGLYPNVAASLEGVDPGALGGRKPSDVLFSKDRPRWYDGRREVHIHPSSVNHSLKAVQYPFLVFLEKVETTKVFLRDTSVVSPYSLLLFGGSMVIQHQTGVVVIDGWLRLSAAAQTAVLFKQLRMTLDAVLKELTRKPEMATFVDNEVVRSIIHLLLEEDKAR
;
A
#
# COMPACT_ATOMS: atom_id res chain seq x y z
N MET A 1 5.22 12.44 -10.76
CA MET A 1 5.75 11.67 -9.62
C MET A 1 5.76 12.62 -8.44
N SER A 2 5.10 12.28 -7.34
CA SER A 2 5.22 13.04 -6.10
C SER A 2 6.56 12.68 -5.44
N SER A 3 7.30 13.68 -5.00
CA SER A 3 8.52 13.50 -4.22
C SER A 3 8.49 14.46 -3.04
N ILE A 4 9.01 14.02 -1.90
CA ILE A 4 9.21 14.89 -0.74
C ILE A 4 10.58 15.54 -0.93
N VAL A 5 10.58 16.86 -1.10
CA VAL A 5 11.79 17.65 -1.35
C VAL A 5 11.93 18.71 -0.25
N GLU A 6 13.15 18.92 0.22
CA GLU A 6 13.45 20.07 1.07
C GLU A 6 13.35 21.35 0.23
N ASP A 7 12.45 22.25 0.61
CA ASP A 7 12.27 23.54 -0.06
C ASP A 7 12.32 24.69 0.95
N TRP A 8 12.72 25.86 0.48
CA TRP A 8 12.70 27.08 1.25
C TRP A 8 11.26 27.50 1.56
N ILE A 9 11.04 27.96 2.79
CA ILE A 9 9.75 28.51 3.21
C ILE A 9 9.41 29.78 2.42
N SER A 10 8.11 30.08 2.28
CA SER A 10 7.67 31.34 1.69
C SER A 10 7.84 32.53 2.64
N ARG A 11 7.84 33.75 2.09
CA ARG A 11 7.82 34.99 2.89
C ARG A 11 6.60 35.06 3.81
N ALA A 12 5.45 34.58 3.37
CA ALA A 12 4.25 34.47 4.19
C ALA A 12 4.44 33.52 5.39
N ASN A 13 5.06 32.35 5.19
CA ASN A 13 5.36 31.43 6.29
C ASN A 13 6.35 32.03 7.30
N ALA A 14 7.39 32.71 6.82
CA ALA A 14 8.34 33.43 7.68
C ALA A 14 7.65 34.49 8.54
N LYS A 15 6.78 35.31 7.95
CA LYS A 15 5.96 36.30 8.68
C LYS A 15 5.03 35.62 9.70
N GLN A 16 4.40 34.50 9.35
CA GLN A 16 3.54 33.74 10.27
C GLN A 16 4.34 33.20 11.47
N ARG A 17 5.55 32.65 11.24
CA ARG A 17 6.46 32.18 12.29
C ARG A 17 6.89 33.32 13.22
N ARG A 18 7.24 34.50 12.67
CA ARG A 18 7.55 35.70 13.45
C ARG A 18 6.40 36.10 14.38
N GLY A 19 5.17 36.08 13.88
CA GLY A 19 3.97 36.43 14.66
C GLY A 19 3.73 35.53 15.88
N ARG A 20 4.25 34.29 15.89
CA ARG A 20 4.10 33.37 17.03
C ARG A 20 4.84 33.85 18.29
N ALA A 21 5.94 34.60 18.12
CA ALA A 21 6.74 35.09 19.24
C ALA A 21 6.09 36.26 20.00
N GLY A 22 5.11 36.95 19.40
CA GLY A 22 4.49 38.16 19.94
C GLY A 22 3.11 37.97 20.58
N ARG A 23 2.69 36.73 20.89
CA ARG A 23 1.32 36.45 21.35
C ARG A 23 0.99 36.90 22.78
N VAL A 24 2.00 36.94 23.65
CA VAL A 24 1.81 37.23 25.09
C VAL A 24 2.56 38.49 25.51
N LYS A 25 3.74 38.70 24.96
CA LYS A 25 4.61 39.86 25.18
C LYS A 25 5.49 40.08 23.95
N PRO A 26 6.18 41.23 23.82
CA PRO A 26 7.19 41.41 22.78
C PRO A 26 8.20 40.26 22.80
N GLY A 27 8.44 39.66 21.63
CA GLY A 27 9.31 38.49 21.48
C GLY A 27 10.25 38.62 20.28
N LEU A 28 11.29 37.79 20.27
CA LEU A 28 12.31 37.76 19.22
C LEU A 28 12.11 36.54 18.31
N CYS A 29 12.36 36.70 17.01
CA CYS A 29 12.31 35.62 16.03
C CYS A 29 13.64 35.57 15.27
N PHE A 30 14.44 34.53 15.52
CA PHE A 30 15.71 34.31 14.84
C PHE A 30 15.46 33.58 13.52
N CYS A 31 15.90 34.19 12.42
CA CYS A 31 15.72 33.68 11.07
C CYS A 31 17.06 33.18 10.52
N LEU A 32 17.18 31.88 10.25
CA LEU A 32 18.41 31.26 9.75
C LEU A 32 18.53 31.37 8.22
N TYR A 33 18.38 32.60 7.71
CA TYR A 33 18.56 32.93 6.30
C TYR A 33 18.96 34.40 6.16
N THR A 34 19.67 34.73 5.08
CA THR A 34 20.08 36.12 4.83
C THR A 34 18.90 37.00 4.45
N ARG A 35 19.03 38.30 4.67
CA ARG A 35 18.05 39.29 4.22
C ARG A 35 17.82 39.22 2.71
N HIS A 36 18.90 39.10 1.93
CA HIS A 36 18.83 38.96 0.48
C HIS A 36 17.99 37.73 0.07
N ARG A 37 18.18 36.57 0.72
CA ARG A 37 17.36 35.37 0.48
C ARG A 37 15.89 35.65 0.73
N PHE A 38 15.55 36.30 1.84
CA PHE A 38 14.15 36.61 2.18
C PHE A 38 13.50 37.60 1.22
N GLU A 39 14.21 38.68 0.84
CA GLU A 39 13.61 39.76 0.06
C GLU A 39 13.54 39.43 -1.44
N ASN A 40 14.59 38.81 -2.00
CA ASN A 40 14.76 38.67 -3.45
C ASN A 40 14.56 37.24 -4.00
N VAL A 41 14.74 36.20 -3.18
CA VAL A 41 14.78 34.82 -3.67
C VAL A 41 13.60 33.98 -3.16
N MET A 42 13.13 34.21 -1.93
CA MET A 42 11.99 33.48 -1.37
C MET A 42 10.68 33.89 -2.04
N ARG A 43 9.86 32.88 -2.36
CA ARG A 43 8.53 33.08 -2.94
C ARG A 43 7.63 33.86 -1.97
N PRO A 44 6.73 34.73 -2.47
CA PRO A 44 5.79 35.45 -1.60
C PRO A 44 4.91 34.51 -0.77
N PHE A 45 4.34 33.49 -1.43
CA PHE A 45 3.45 32.48 -0.87
C PHE A 45 3.93 31.08 -1.25
N GLN A 46 3.43 30.07 -0.54
CA GLN A 46 3.66 28.68 -0.90
C GLN A 46 2.81 28.32 -2.11
N VAL A 47 3.32 27.44 -2.99
CA VAL A 47 2.55 26.91 -4.12
C VAL A 47 1.29 26.21 -3.58
N PRO A 48 0.09 26.52 -4.12
CA PRO A 48 -1.15 25.90 -3.69
C PRO A 48 -1.10 24.37 -3.76
N GLU A 49 -1.76 23.72 -2.80
CA GLU A 49 -1.73 22.27 -2.65
C GLU A 49 -2.25 21.52 -3.88
N MET A 50 -3.32 22.02 -4.50
CA MET A 50 -3.90 21.47 -5.72
C MET A 50 -2.92 21.41 -6.90
N LEU A 51 -1.89 22.26 -6.93
CA LEU A 51 -0.88 22.25 -7.99
C LEU A 51 0.28 21.29 -7.72
N ARG A 52 0.36 20.71 -6.52
CA ARG A 52 1.54 19.92 -6.07
C ARG A 52 1.21 18.56 -5.49
N MET A 53 -0.07 18.26 -5.21
CA MET A 53 -0.53 16.96 -4.70
C MET A 53 -1.23 16.14 -5.80
N PRO A 54 -1.21 14.80 -5.72
CA PRO A 54 -2.03 13.96 -6.58
C PRO A 54 -3.52 14.33 -6.48
N LEU A 55 -4.21 14.39 -7.62
CA LEU A 55 -5.61 14.82 -7.70
C LEU A 55 -6.61 13.66 -7.57
N THR A 56 -6.13 12.43 -7.38
CA THR A 56 -6.95 11.21 -7.37
C THR A 56 -8.12 11.28 -6.39
N GLU A 57 -7.85 11.66 -5.14
CA GLU A 57 -8.88 11.81 -4.11
C GLU A 57 -9.85 12.95 -4.43
N LEU A 58 -9.34 14.08 -4.92
CA LEU A 58 -10.19 15.21 -5.31
C LEU A 58 -11.13 14.86 -6.46
N CYS A 59 -10.64 14.15 -7.48
CA CYS A 59 -11.45 13.66 -8.60
C CYS A 59 -12.56 12.71 -8.14
N LEU A 60 -12.24 11.82 -7.18
CA LEU A 60 -13.21 10.89 -6.60
C LEU A 60 -14.29 11.63 -5.80
N GLN A 61 -13.91 12.63 -5.00
CA GLN A 61 -14.85 13.46 -4.23
C GLN A 61 -15.78 14.30 -5.13
N ILE A 62 -15.27 14.86 -6.23
CA ILE A 62 -16.08 15.62 -7.21
C ILE A 62 -17.24 14.76 -7.71
N LYS A 63 -16.94 13.52 -8.10
CA LYS A 63 -17.97 12.59 -8.59
C LYS A 63 -18.89 12.10 -7.48
N SER A 64 -18.37 11.86 -6.27
CA SER A 64 -19.19 11.45 -5.11
C SER A 64 -20.19 12.53 -4.68
N LEU A 65 -19.89 13.80 -4.95
CA LEU A 65 -20.77 14.93 -4.67
C LEU A 65 -21.71 15.26 -5.85
N HIS A 66 -21.70 14.45 -6.91
CA HIS A 66 -22.50 14.65 -8.13
C HIS A 66 -22.32 16.05 -8.75
N LEU A 67 -21.07 16.55 -8.75
CA LEU A 67 -20.71 17.80 -9.40
C LEU A 67 -20.54 17.60 -10.93
N ASP A 68 -20.22 18.69 -11.64
CA ASP A 68 -19.93 18.68 -13.08
C ASP A 68 -18.80 17.70 -13.45
N ASP A 69 -18.58 17.52 -14.76
CA ASP A 69 -17.38 16.93 -15.34
C ASP A 69 -16.08 17.37 -14.61
N ILE A 70 -15.19 16.42 -14.30
CA ILE A 70 -14.04 16.66 -13.41
C ILE A 70 -13.15 17.77 -13.94
N LYS A 71 -12.82 17.70 -15.24
CA LYS A 71 -11.96 18.69 -15.89
C LYS A 71 -12.63 20.05 -15.85
N SER A 72 -13.89 20.12 -16.28
CA SER A 72 -14.67 21.36 -16.32
C SER A 72 -14.83 22.01 -14.95
N PHE A 73 -14.98 21.21 -13.89
CA PHE A 73 -15.06 21.69 -12.52
C PHE A 73 -13.72 22.24 -12.02
N LEU A 74 -12.61 21.48 -12.19
CA LEU A 74 -11.29 21.88 -11.70
C LEU A 74 -10.75 23.13 -12.40
N LEU A 75 -11.12 23.35 -13.66
CA LEU A 75 -10.74 24.55 -14.41
C LEU A 75 -11.42 25.84 -13.91
N LYS A 76 -12.48 25.73 -13.08
CA LYS A 76 -13.14 26.89 -12.44
C LYS A 76 -12.41 27.37 -11.17
N ALA A 77 -11.39 26.65 -10.70
CA ALA A 77 -10.65 27.01 -9.49
C ALA A 77 -9.83 28.32 -9.67
N VAL A 78 -9.49 28.98 -8.56
CA VAL A 78 -8.72 30.24 -8.56
C VAL A 78 -7.38 30.09 -9.28
N GLU A 79 -6.69 28.98 -9.04
CA GLU A 79 -5.47 28.59 -9.74
C GLU A 79 -5.64 27.13 -10.21
N PRO A 80 -6.12 26.89 -11.45
CA PRO A 80 -6.46 25.54 -11.91
C PRO A 80 -5.22 24.64 -12.05
N PRO A 81 -5.36 23.32 -11.82
CA PRO A 81 -4.25 22.38 -11.99
C PRO A 81 -3.91 22.12 -13.46
N ASN A 82 -2.72 21.58 -13.72
CA ASN A 82 -2.34 21.12 -15.05
C ASN A 82 -3.26 19.97 -15.51
N GLU A 83 -3.76 20.05 -16.74
CA GLU A 83 -4.61 19.02 -17.34
C GLU A 83 -3.97 17.63 -17.32
N GLU A 84 -2.65 17.53 -17.50
CA GLU A 84 -1.93 16.25 -17.41
C GLU A 84 -2.07 15.59 -16.04
N ALA A 85 -2.12 16.40 -14.97
CA ALA A 85 -2.31 15.90 -13.61
C ALA A 85 -3.76 15.42 -13.40
N ILE A 86 -4.73 16.10 -14.01
CA ILE A 86 -6.14 15.67 -14.02
C ILE A 86 -6.28 14.34 -14.75
N SER A 87 -5.78 14.25 -15.99
CA SER A 87 -5.82 13.03 -16.80
C SER A 87 -5.12 11.87 -16.10
N SER A 88 -3.95 12.10 -15.49
CA SER A 88 -3.23 11.06 -14.73
C SER A 88 -4.03 10.54 -13.53
N ALA A 89 -4.78 11.41 -12.84
CA ALA A 89 -5.63 11.03 -11.72
C ALA A 89 -6.84 10.21 -12.18
N VAL A 90 -7.51 10.65 -13.25
CA VAL A 90 -8.64 9.94 -13.87
C VAL A 90 -8.20 8.57 -14.40
N ASP A 91 -7.07 8.48 -15.09
CA ASP A 91 -6.49 7.22 -15.57
C ASP A 91 -6.22 6.23 -14.43
N LEU A 92 -5.73 6.73 -13.28
CA LEU A 92 -5.51 5.89 -12.11
C LEU A 92 -6.83 5.37 -11.55
N LEU A 93 -7.88 6.21 -11.48
CA LEU A 93 -9.20 5.80 -11.00
C LEU A 93 -9.84 4.72 -11.89
N TYR A 94 -9.65 4.79 -13.20
CA TYR A 94 -10.04 3.71 -14.12
C TYR A 94 -9.23 2.43 -13.88
N LYS A 95 -7.91 2.52 -13.72
CA LYS A 95 -7.04 1.35 -13.45
C LYS A 95 -7.36 0.67 -12.11
N VAL A 96 -7.71 1.45 -11.09
CA VAL A 96 -8.15 0.93 -9.79
C VAL A 96 -9.53 0.28 -9.88
N GLY A 97 -10.34 0.64 -10.89
CA GLY A 97 -11.72 0.21 -11.05
C GLY A 97 -12.72 1.07 -10.27
N ALA A 98 -12.30 2.27 -9.84
CA ALA A 98 -13.16 3.23 -9.15
C ALA A 98 -14.10 3.97 -10.11
N PHE A 99 -13.66 4.17 -11.36
CA PHE A 99 -14.48 4.74 -12.43
C PHE A 99 -14.84 3.70 -13.50
N GLU A 100 -16.02 3.88 -14.09
CA GLU A 100 -16.50 3.12 -15.24
C GLU A 100 -17.20 4.03 -16.26
N GLY A 101 -17.31 3.57 -17.50
CA GLY A 101 -17.99 4.32 -18.56
C GLY A 101 -17.42 5.73 -18.75
N HIS A 102 -18.30 6.73 -18.71
CA HIS A 102 -17.98 8.16 -18.88
C HIS A 102 -17.70 8.85 -17.53
N GLU A 103 -16.64 8.43 -16.85
CA GLU A 103 -16.22 8.94 -15.53
C GLU A 103 -17.31 8.80 -14.44
N GLU A 104 -18.05 7.70 -14.47
CA GLU A 104 -19.06 7.39 -13.46
C GLU A 104 -18.46 6.56 -12.32
N LEU A 105 -18.94 6.77 -11.10
CA LEU A 105 -18.50 5.98 -9.96
C LEU A 105 -18.99 4.54 -10.09
N SER A 106 -18.06 3.60 -10.06
CA SER A 106 -18.39 2.19 -9.86
C SER A 106 -18.84 1.93 -8.42
N PRO A 107 -19.48 0.78 -8.11
CA PRO A 107 -19.79 0.40 -6.73
C PRO A 107 -18.55 0.39 -5.82
N LEU A 108 -17.40 -0.03 -6.37
CA LEU A 108 -16.12 0.06 -5.68
C LEU A 108 -15.73 1.53 -5.44
N GLY A 109 -15.80 2.38 -6.46
CA GLY A 109 -15.49 3.81 -6.36
C GLY A 109 -16.32 4.54 -5.31
N TYR A 110 -17.60 4.21 -5.19
CA TYR A 110 -18.49 4.77 -4.16
C TYR A 110 -18.01 4.47 -2.73
N HIS A 111 -17.56 3.24 -2.47
CA HIS A 111 -17.00 2.89 -1.16
C HIS A 111 -15.64 3.53 -0.93
N LEU A 112 -14.78 3.58 -1.95
CA LEU A 112 -13.48 4.25 -1.86
C LEU A 112 -13.64 5.73 -1.52
N ALA A 113 -14.66 6.42 -2.05
CA ALA A 113 -14.93 7.83 -1.78
C ALA A 113 -15.29 8.12 -0.31
N LYS A 114 -15.78 7.10 0.42
CA LYS A 114 -16.13 7.21 1.85
C LYS A 114 -14.96 6.94 2.79
N LEU A 115 -13.86 6.39 2.27
CA LEU A 115 -12.70 6.03 3.08
C LEU A 115 -11.68 7.19 3.08
N PRO A 116 -11.21 7.66 4.25
CA PRO A 116 -10.26 8.77 4.36
C PRO A 116 -8.82 8.28 4.16
N VAL A 117 -8.55 7.56 3.08
CA VAL A 117 -7.25 6.99 2.74
C VAL A 117 -7.01 7.04 1.23
N ASP A 118 -5.76 6.83 0.82
CA ASP A 118 -5.43 6.62 -0.59
C ASP A 118 -6.26 5.48 -1.20
N VAL A 119 -6.74 5.67 -2.42
CA VAL A 119 -7.65 4.72 -3.12
C VAL A 119 -7.06 3.30 -3.24
N LEU A 120 -5.73 3.17 -3.34
CA LEU A 120 -5.03 1.89 -3.37
C LEU A 120 -5.14 1.16 -2.03
N ILE A 121 -4.97 1.90 -0.94
CA ILE A 121 -5.13 1.39 0.43
C ILE A 121 -6.59 1.03 0.69
N GLY A 122 -7.53 1.88 0.27
CA GLY A 122 -8.96 1.61 0.37
C GLY A 122 -9.35 0.31 -0.32
N LYS A 123 -8.90 0.11 -1.57
CA LYS A 123 -9.16 -1.11 -2.35
C LYS A 123 -8.56 -2.34 -1.67
N MET A 124 -7.33 -2.22 -1.15
CA MET A 124 -6.66 -3.28 -0.41
C MET A 124 -7.50 -3.73 0.80
N MET A 125 -8.03 -2.78 1.58
CA MET A 125 -8.86 -3.09 2.77
C MET A 125 -10.17 -3.78 2.42
N LEU A 126 -10.89 -3.28 1.39
CA LEU A 126 -12.12 -3.92 0.91
C LEU A 126 -11.85 -5.37 0.48
N TYR A 127 -10.76 -5.59 -0.26
CA TYR A 127 -10.39 -6.93 -0.70
C TYR A 127 -9.90 -7.81 0.47
N GLY A 128 -9.23 -7.23 1.46
CA GLY A 128 -8.83 -7.94 2.68
C GLY A 128 -10.03 -8.53 3.44
N ALA A 129 -11.15 -7.79 3.49
CA ALA A 129 -12.40 -8.29 4.06
C ALA A 129 -12.99 -9.44 3.20
N ILE A 130 -13.06 -9.25 1.88
CA ILE A 130 -13.65 -10.22 0.94
C ILE A 130 -12.87 -11.54 0.91
N PHE A 131 -11.53 -11.47 0.88
CA PHE A 131 -10.64 -12.63 0.81
C PHE A 131 -10.32 -13.24 2.18
N GLY A 132 -10.95 -12.76 3.25
CA GLY A 132 -10.81 -13.35 4.59
C GLY A 132 -9.44 -13.15 5.23
N CYS A 133 -8.70 -12.08 4.89
CA CYS A 133 -7.39 -11.76 5.47
C CYS A 133 -7.34 -10.34 6.03
N LEU A 134 -8.44 -9.88 6.64
CA LEU A 134 -8.61 -8.49 7.03
C LEU A 134 -7.61 -8.02 8.07
N SER A 135 -7.37 -8.78 9.14
CA SER A 135 -6.47 -8.37 10.23
C SER A 135 -5.07 -7.95 9.74
N PRO A 136 -4.31 -8.78 8.99
CA PRO A 136 -3.00 -8.34 8.50
C PRO A 136 -3.12 -7.15 7.55
N ILE A 137 -4.16 -7.09 6.72
CA ILE A 137 -4.38 -5.98 5.79
C ILE A 137 -4.66 -4.65 6.51
N LEU A 138 -5.39 -4.65 7.63
CA LEU A 138 -5.58 -3.46 8.46
C LEU A 138 -4.24 -2.94 9.01
N SER A 139 -3.31 -3.83 9.37
CA SER A 139 -1.96 -3.46 9.80
C SER A 139 -1.21 -2.80 8.66
N VAL A 140 -1.17 -3.44 7.49
CA VAL A 140 -0.48 -2.91 6.32
C VAL A 140 -1.06 -1.55 5.92
N ALA A 141 -2.38 -1.42 5.84
CA ALA A 141 -3.07 -0.17 5.53
C ALA A 141 -2.72 0.95 6.51
N ALA A 142 -2.71 0.66 7.82
CA ALA A 142 -2.37 1.64 8.84
C ALA A 142 -0.90 2.10 8.73
N PHE A 143 0.03 1.17 8.49
CA PHE A 143 1.44 1.52 8.33
C PHE A 143 1.69 2.36 7.08
N LEU A 144 1.07 1.99 5.96
CA LEU A 144 1.16 2.72 4.69
C LEU A 144 0.51 4.11 4.75
N SER A 145 -0.55 4.27 5.54
CA SER A 145 -1.23 5.56 5.70
C SER A 145 -0.53 6.51 6.67
N TYR A 146 0.39 6.02 7.51
CA TYR A 146 1.07 6.83 8.53
C TYR A 146 2.59 6.83 8.40
N LYS A 147 3.26 5.75 8.80
CA LYS A 147 4.70 5.50 8.62
C LYS A 147 5.11 4.13 9.17
N SER A 148 6.26 3.65 8.70
CA SER A 148 6.96 2.48 9.24
C SER A 148 7.25 2.61 10.74
N PRO A 149 7.11 1.52 11.53
CA PRO A 149 7.41 1.54 12.96
C PRO A 149 8.91 1.41 13.26
N PHE A 150 9.72 0.97 12.31
CA PHE A 150 11.14 0.69 12.51
C PHE A 150 11.96 1.98 12.55
N LEU A 151 12.76 2.11 13.60
CA LEU A 151 13.77 3.14 13.75
C LEU A 151 15.01 2.73 12.94
N SER A 152 15.71 3.73 12.39
CA SER A 152 16.98 3.52 11.69
C SER A 152 18.06 4.46 12.25
N PRO A 153 18.58 4.20 13.46
CA PRO A 153 19.72 4.93 13.99
C PRO A 153 20.93 4.74 13.07
N LYS A 154 21.69 5.82 12.80
CA LYS A 154 22.80 5.77 11.83
C LYS A 154 23.89 4.78 12.23
N ASP A 155 24.17 4.67 13.52
CA ASP A 155 25.29 3.88 14.06
C ASP A 155 24.92 2.41 14.34
N GLU A 156 23.64 2.04 14.25
CA GLU A 156 23.14 0.72 14.64
C GLU A 156 22.46 -0.05 13.50
N LYS A 157 22.72 0.33 12.24
CA LYS A 157 22.06 -0.27 11.07
C LYS A 157 22.11 -1.81 11.07
N GLN A 158 23.27 -2.39 11.39
CA GLN A 158 23.43 -3.85 11.42
C GLN A 158 22.61 -4.52 12.53
N ASN A 159 22.42 -3.86 13.67
CA ASN A 159 21.59 -4.37 14.76
C ASN A 159 20.11 -4.33 14.38
N VAL A 160 19.67 -3.26 13.70
CA VAL A 160 18.31 -3.18 13.15
C VAL A 160 18.05 -4.29 12.14
N GLU A 161 18.98 -4.52 11.21
CA GLU A 161 18.87 -5.61 10.23
C GLU A 161 18.77 -6.99 10.91
N LYS A 162 19.57 -7.24 11.95
CA LYS A 162 19.48 -8.46 12.76
C LYS A 162 18.12 -8.57 13.47
N ALA A 163 17.64 -7.49 14.09
CA ALA A 163 16.35 -7.48 14.79
C ALA A 163 15.18 -7.79 13.83
N LYS A 164 15.19 -7.19 12.64
CA LYS A 164 14.21 -7.49 11.58
C LYS A 164 14.27 -8.96 11.14
N ALA A 165 15.47 -9.50 10.95
CA ALA A 165 15.65 -10.91 10.59
C ALA A 165 15.14 -11.86 11.70
N THR A 166 15.38 -11.53 12.97
CA THR A 166 14.85 -12.30 14.11
C THR A 166 13.31 -12.31 14.10
N LEU A 167 12.67 -11.16 13.87
CA LEU A 167 11.21 -11.09 13.77
C LEU A 167 10.65 -11.98 12.65
N LEU A 168 11.32 -12.01 11.50
CA LEU A 168 10.93 -12.81 10.33
C LEU A 168 11.13 -14.33 10.54
N ASN A 169 12.13 -14.73 11.32
CA ASN A 169 12.44 -16.14 11.56
C ASN A 169 11.56 -16.77 12.64
N GLU A 170 11.06 -15.97 13.58
CA GLU A 170 10.12 -16.42 14.60
C GLU A 170 8.71 -16.53 14.01
N ASN A 171 8.45 -17.66 13.35
CA ASN A 171 7.19 -18.00 12.68
C ASN A 171 5.97 -17.83 13.58
N LEU A 172 4.86 -17.38 12.98
CA LEU A 172 3.57 -17.29 13.65
C LEU A 172 2.97 -18.67 14.01
N ASP A 173 3.38 -19.76 13.35
CA ASP A 173 2.66 -21.04 13.41
C ASP A 173 3.49 -22.35 13.39
N GLY A 174 4.81 -22.33 13.57
CA GLY A 174 5.61 -23.58 13.56
C GLY A 174 5.60 -24.37 12.23
N SER A 175 4.86 -23.91 11.23
CA SER A 175 4.89 -24.37 9.84
C SER A 175 6.19 -23.91 9.18
N SER A 176 6.96 -24.87 8.69
CA SER A 176 8.28 -24.72 8.10
C SER A 176 8.23 -24.24 6.64
N SER A 177 7.52 -23.15 6.32
CA SER A 177 7.74 -22.44 5.05
C SER A 177 8.75 -21.31 5.27
N VAL A 178 10.03 -21.69 5.30
CA VAL A 178 11.18 -20.86 5.74
C VAL A 178 11.52 -19.73 4.75
N THR A 179 10.85 -19.64 3.59
CA THR A 179 11.23 -18.77 2.47
C THR A 179 10.23 -17.65 2.17
N ASP A 180 8.93 -17.87 2.36
CA ASP A 180 7.92 -16.96 1.79
C ASP A 180 7.79 -15.62 2.58
N ASN A 181 8.04 -15.62 3.89
CA ASN A 181 7.89 -14.42 4.72
C ASN A 181 9.05 -13.42 4.62
N LYS A 182 10.22 -13.84 4.13
CA LYS A 182 11.46 -13.06 4.30
C LYS A 182 11.60 -11.89 3.34
N GLN A 183 10.78 -11.82 2.30
CA GLN A 183 10.93 -10.85 1.20
C GLN A 183 9.80 -9.81 1.16
N SER A 184 9.25 -9.46 2.32
CA SER A 184 8.14 -8.50 2.44
C SER A 184 8.30 -7.59 3.67
N ASP A 185 8.48 -6.29 3.41
CA ASP A 185 8.45 -5.27 4.46
C ASP A 185 7.06 -5.21 5.12
N HIS A 186 6.00 -5.29 4.33
CA HIS A 186 4.62 -5.22 4.83
C HIS A 186 4.29 -6.39 5.78
N LEU A 187 4.68 -7.63 5.44
CA LEU A 187 4.50 -8.79 6.33
C LEU A 187 5.36 -8.68 7.59
N LEU A 188 6.59 -8.15 7.49
CA LEU A 188 7.40 -7.86 8.68
C LEU A 188 6.69 -6.87 9.62
N MET A 189 6.06 -5.82 9.08
CA MET A 189 5.30 -4.87 9.89
C MET A 189 4.08 -5.53 10.55
N VAL A 190 3.38 -6.42 9.84
CA VAL A 190 2.29 -7.24 10.41
C VAL A 190 2.80 -8.08 11.58
N ILE A 191 3.89 -8.83 11.39
CA ILE A 191 4.48 -9.69 12.44
C ILE A 191 4.88 -8.87 13.67
N ALA A 192 5.52 -7.71 13.45
CA ALA A 192 5.91 -6.80 14.52
C ALA A 192 4.68 -6.29 15.31
N TYR A 193 3.62 -5.92 14.60
CA TYR A 193 2.36 -5.48 15.20
C TYR A 193 1.68 -6.58 16.01
N ASP A 194 1.52 -7.78 15.44
CA ASP A 194 0.82 -8.87 16.10
C ASP A 194 1.52 -9.33 17.38
N LYS A 195 2.86 -9.32 17.39
CA LYS A 195 3.65 -9.60 18.60
C LYS A 195 3.49 -8.50 19.64
N TRP A 196 3.62 -7.24 19.23
CA TRP A 196 3.46 -6.09 20.11
C TRP A 196 2.05 -6.05 20.72
N SER A 197 1.00 -6.26 19.93
CA SER A 197 -0.40 -6.26 20.37
C SER A 197 -0.66 -7.37 21.40
N ARG A 198 -0.15 -8.58 21.16
CA ARG A 198 -0.20 -9.68 22.14
C ARG A 198 0.48 -9.35 23.46
N ILE A 199 1.71 -8.83 23.42
CA ILE A 199 2.45 -8.42 24.63
C ILE A 199 1.71 -7.31 25.37
N LEU A 200 1.16 -6.33 24.64
CA LEU A 200 0.39 -5.24 25.22
C LEU A 200 -0.86 -5.74 25.95
N LEU A 201 -1.59 -6.69 25.37
CA LEU A 201 -2.79 -7.27 25.97
C LEU A 201 -2.49 -8.18 27.16
N GLN A 202 -1.42 -8.98 27.09
CA GLN A 202 -1.09 -9.99 28.11
C GLN A 202 -0.23 -9.44 29.26
N ASN A 203 0.78 -8.62 28.95
CA ASN A 203 1.80 -8.17 29.90
C ASN A 203 1.74 -6.65 30.18
N GLY A 204 0.95 -5.91 29.40
CA GLY A 204 0.75 -4.47 29.58
C GLY A 204 1.81 -3.59 28.93
N ASP A 205 1.64 -2.28 29.10
CA ASP A 205 2.36 -1.26 28.33
C ASP A 205 3.88 -1.22 28.62
N LYS A 206 4.32 -1.57 29.84
CA LYS A 206 5.75 -1.62 30.18
C LYS A 206 6.50 -2.67 29.36
N SER A 207 5.98 -3.89 29.29
CA SER A 207 6.56 -4.97 28.50
C SER A 207 6.48 -4.68 27.00
N ALA A 208 5.38 -4.05 26.55
CA ALA A 208 5.24 -3.63 25.16
C ALA A 208 6.29 -2.57 24.76
N ARG A 209 6.61 -1.62 25.64
CA ARG A 209 7.71 -0.65 25.43
C ARG A 209 9.07 -1.33 25.40
N GLN A 210 9.31 -2.30 26.29
CA GLN A 210 10.55 -3.07 26.30
C GLN A 210 10.73 -3.86 24.99
N PHE A 211 9.67 -4.49 24.50
CA PHE A 211 9.68 -5.15 23.19
C PHE A 211 10.02 -4.15 22.06
N CYS A 212 9.41 -2.95 22.08
CA CYS A 212 9.72 -1.93 21.09
C CYS A 212 11.20 -1.53 21.14
N HIS A 213 11.77 -1.37 22.34
CA HIS A 213 13.18 -1.05 22.49
C HIS A 213 14.09 -2.16 21.93
N SER A 214 13.81 -3.43 22.25
CA SER A 214 14.62 -4.57 21.79
C SER A 214 14.61 -4.77 20.27
N PHE A 215 13.53 -4.38 19.58
CA PHE A 215 13.37 -4.56 18.14
C PHE A 215 13.45 -3.25 17.34
N TYR A 216 13.93 -2.17 17.94
CA TYR A 216 14.04 -0.86 17.29
C TYR A 216 12.72 -0.34 16.72
N LEU A 217 11.62 -0.53 17.45
CA LEU A 217 10.29 -0.05 17.09
C LEU A 217 9.95 1.22 17.85
N ASN A 218 9.17 2.09 17.22
CA ASN A 218 8.63 3.28 17.87
C ASN A 218 7.30 2.97 18.57
N SER A 219 7.29 2.94 19.90
CA SER A 219 6.10 2.62 20.70
C SER A 219 4.91 3.56 20.44
N THR A 220 5.15 4.85 20.21
CA THR A 220 4.09 5.82 19.87
C THR A 220 3.47 5.51 18.51
N VAL A 221 4.29 5.08 17.55
CA VAL A 221 3.79 4.63 16.24
C VAL A 221 2.92 3.40 16.40
N MET A 222 3.35 2.39 17.14
CA MET A 222 2.56 1.17 17.35
C MET A 222 1.17 1.46 17.93
N HIS A 223 1.07 2.37 18.90
CA HIS A 223 -0.22 2.81 19.46
C HIS A 223 -1.08 3.56 18.44
N MET A 224 -0.49 4.44 17.63
CA MET A 224 -1.20 5.14 16.55
C MET A 224 -1.73 4.14 15.51
N ILE A 225 -0.93 3.15 15.15
CA ILE A 225 -1.29 2.11 14.18
C ILE A 225 -2.46 1.27 14.69
N ARG A 226 -2.46 0.91 15.98
CA ARG A 226 -3.64 0.30 16.61
C ARG A 226 -4.87 1.16 16.45
N ASP A 227 -4.79 2.45 16.79
CA ASP A 227 -5.94 3.36 16.69
C ASP A 227 -6.45 3.48 15.24
N MET A 228 -5.56 3.52 14.24
CA MET A 228 -5.93 3.54 12.82
C MET A 228 -6.57 2.22 12.37
N ARG A 229 -6.04 1.05 12.78
CA ARG A 229 -6.65 -0.26 12.52
C ARG A 229 -8.10 -0.31 13.01
N LEU A 230 -8.34 0.18 14.24
CA LEU A 230 -9.68 0.23 14.80
C LEU A 230 -10.61 1.15 14.01
N GLN A 231 -10.12 2.31 13.57
CA GLN A 231 -10.89 3.24 12.74
C GLN A 231 -11.23 2.61 11.38
N PHE A 232 -10.25 2.02 10.70
CA PHE A 232 -10.46 1.36 9.41
C PHE A 232 -11.43 0.18 9.49
N GLY A 233 -11.26 -0.69 10.50
CA GLY A 233 -12.23 -1.77 10.74
C GLY A 233 -13.63 -1.23 11.00
N THR A 234 -13.78 -0.16 11.79
CA THR A 234 -15.10 0.45 12.03
C THR A 234 -15.71 1.02 10.75
N LEU A 235 -14.93 1.69 9.90
CA LEU A 235 -15.41 2.20 8.61
C LEU A 235 -15.87 1.07 7.67
N LEU A 236 -15.16 -0.06 7.65
CA LEU A 236 -15.57 -1.23 6.88
C LEU A 236 -16.86 -1.85 7.43
N ALA A 237 -17.08 -1.76 8.74
CA ALA A 237 -18.35 -2.15 9.34
C ALA A 237 -19.49 -1.20 8.97
N ASP A 238 -19.23 0.11 8.94
CA ASP A 238 -20.21 1.11 8.51
C ASP A 238 -20.58 0.96 7.03
N ILE A 239 -19.66 0.45 6.21
CA ILE A 239 -19.93 0.06 4.81
C ILE A 239 -20.81 -1.22 4.74
N GLY A 240 -20.85 -2.02 5.81
CA GLY A 240 -21.58 -3.28 5.86
C GLY A 240 -20.77 -4.50 5.43
N LEU A 241 -19.43 -4.40 5.34
CA LEU A 241 -18.57 -5.54 4.98
C LEU A 241 -18.27 -6.48 6.15
N ILE A 242 -18.36 -5.96 7.38
CA ILE A 242 -18.11 -6.75 8.59
C ILE A 242 -19.09 -6.37 9.68
N ASP A 243 -19.45 -7.36 10.48
CA ASP A 243 -20.29 -7.15 11.66
C ASP A 243 -19.43 -6.76 12.87
N LEU A 244 -19.89 -5.73 13.59
CA LEU A 244 -19.34 -5.39 14.91
C LEU A 244 -20.10 -6.14 16.02
N PRO A 245 -19.42 -6.54 17.10
CA PRO A 245 -20.08 -7.16 18.23
C PRO A 245 -21.08 -6.20 18.87
N LYS A 246 -22.31 -6.67 19.12
CA LYS A 246 -23.41 -5.86 19.68
C LYS A 246 -23.10 -5.28 21.07
N ASP A 247 -22.21 -5.93 21.83
CA ASP A 247 -21.85 -5.53 23.20
C ASP A 247 -20.80 -4.40 23.29
N THR A 248 -20.24 -3.96 22.17
CA THR A 248 -19.12 -3.00 22.14
C THR A 248 -19.51 -1.59 22.63
N LEU A 249 -20.81 -1.28 22.67
CA LEU A 249 -21.33 0.05 23.02
C LEU A 249 -21.49 0.30 24.53
N ARG A 250 -21.37 -0.73 25.39
CA ARG A 250 -21.70 -0.62 26.83
C ARG A 250 -20.49 -0.50 27.78
N HIS A 251 -19.26 -0.59 27.29
CA HIS A 251 -18.06 -0.66 28.14
C HIS A 251 -17.25 0.66 28.21
N LYS A 252 -16.51 0.85 29.31
CA LYS A 252 -15.55 1.97 29.49
C LYS A 252 -14.60 2.08 28.28
N VAL A 253 -14.27 3.31 27.87
CA VAL A 253 -13.50 3.63 26.65
C VAL A 253 -12.23 2.78 26.46
N GLY A 254 -11.45 2.55 27.52
CA GLY A 254 -10.24 1.72 27.45
C GLY A 254 -10.49 0.22 27.22
N SER A 255 -11.55 -0.33 27.84
CA SER A 255 -11.97 -1.72 27.63
C SER A 255 -12.56 -1.90 26.22
N ARG A 256 -13.27 -0.89 25.71
CA ARG A 256 -13.81 -0.91 24.34
C ARG A 256 -12.71 -1.08 23.29
N LYS A 257 -11.62 -0.30 23.36
CA LYS A 257 -10.49 -0.42 22.41
C LYS A 257 -9.87 -1.81 22.40
N ASN A 258 -9.62 -2.39 23.58
CA ASN A 258 -9.03 -3.73 23.68
C ASN A 258 -9.99 -4.81 23.15
N ASN A 259 -11.30 -4.68 23.41
CA ASN A 259 -12.29 -5.62 22.90
C ASN A 259 -12.39 -5.58 21.36
N LEU A 260 -12.41 -4.38 20.77
CA LEU A 260 -12.39 -4.21 19.32
C LEU A 260 -11.10 -4.74 18.69
N GLU A 261 -9.95 -4.47 19.30
CA GLU A 261 -8.67 -5.01 18.83
C GLU A 261 -8.66 -6.53 18.84
N SER A 262 -9.17 -7.13 19.91
CA SER A 262 -9.34 -8.58 20.00
C SER A 262 -10.34 -9.12 18.98
N TRP A 263 -11.40 -8.38 18.65
CA TRP A 263 -12.38 -8.76 17.64
C TRP A 263 -11.78 -8.76 16.24
N PHE A 264 -11.15 -7.66 15.82
CA PHE A 264 -10.51 -7.57 14.51
C PHE A 264 -9.35 -8.54 14.35
N SER A 265 -8.72 -8.95 15.46
CA SER A 265 -7.64 -9.94 15.47
C SER A 265 -8.14 -11.38 15.67
N ASN A 266 -9.45 -11.61 15.77
CA ASN A 266 -9.98 -12.96 15.99
C ASN A 266 -9.94 -13.78 14.69
N MET A 267 -9.15 -14.86 14.70
CA MET A 267 -8.94 -15.75 13.57
C MET A 267 -10.13 -16.67 13.27
N SER A 268 -11.08 -16.82 14.19
CA SER A 268 -12.27 -17.66 13.99
C SER A 268 -13.36 -16.99 13.17
N LEU A 269 -13.21 -15.69 12.87
CA LEU A 269 -14.21 -14.92 12.13
C LEU A 269 -13.99 -15.08 10.63
N PRO A 270 -15.06 -15.07 9.80
CA PRO A 270 -14.95 -15.28 8.36
C PRO A 270 -13.95 -14.32 7.70
N PHE A 271 -14.01 -13.02 8.02
CA PHE A 271 -13.12 -12.01 7.47
C PHE A 271 -11.63 -12.19 7.84
N ASN A 272 -11.27 -13.18 8.66
CA ASN A 272 -9.90 -13.56 9.02
C ASN A 272 -9.56 -15.03 8.75
N ALA A 273 -10.41 -15.79 8.06
CA ALA A 273 -10.19 -17.22 7.79
C ALA A 273 -8.84 -17.55 7.13
N TYR A 274 -8.29 -16.62 6.35
CA TYR A 274 -7.02 -16.72 5.62
C TYR A 274 -5.99 -15.67 6.08
N ALA A 275 -6.17 -15.08 7.27
CA ALA A 275 -5.27 -14.06 7.82
C ALA A 275 -3.84 -14.56 8.13
N ARG A 276 -3.60 -15.88 8.07
CA ARG A 276 -2.28 -16.52 8.23
C ARG A 276 -1.66 -16.99 6.91
N CYS A 277 -2.41 -16.89 5.81
CA CYS A 277 -1.99 -17.38 4.50
C CYS A 277 -1.26 -16.27 3.73
N THR A 278 0.06 -16.37 3.64
CA THR A 278 0.93 -15.29 3.14
C THR A 278 0.75 -15.04 1.65
N SER A 279 0.53 -16.08 0.84
CA SER A 279 0.10 -15.96 -0.57
C SER A 279 -1.16 -15.12 -0.74
N VAL A 280 -2.19 -15.38 0.07
CA VAL A 280 -3.46 -14.64 0.01
C VAL A 280 -3.24 -13.18 0.40
N ILE A 281 -2.50 -12.92 1.49
CA ILE A 281 -2.17 -11.56 1.93
C ILE A 281 -1.38 -10.82 0.85
N LYS A 282 -0.34 -11.44 0.28
CA LYS A 282 0.46 -10.87 -0.82
C LYS A 282 -0.36 -10.60 -2.08
N SER A 283 -1.31 -11.48 -2.39
CA SER A 283 -2.21 -11.31 -3.52
C SER A 283 -3.16 -10.13 -3.33
N VAL A 284 -3.72 -9.97 -2.13
CA VAL A 284 -4.56 -8.81 -1.78
C VAL A 284 -3.73 -7.51 -1.75
N MET A 285 -2.50 -7.55 -1.24
CA MET A 285 -1.57 -6.42 -1.33
C MET A 285 -1.27 -6.06 -2.80
N CYS A 286 -1.09 -7.06 -3.67
CA CYS A 286 -0.94 -6.84 -5.10
C CYS A 286 -2.17 -6.15 -5.69
N ALA A 287 -3.37 -6.62 -5.35
CA ALA A 287 -4.63 -6.04 -5.83
C ALA A 287 -4.84 -4.58 -5.41
N GLY A 288 -4.42 -4.24 -4.19
CA GLY A 288 -4.49 -2.89 -3.66
C GLY A 288 -3.42 -1.96 -4.25
N LEU A 289 -2.17 -2.41 -4.28
CA LEU A 289 -1.02 -1.58 -4.68
C LEU A 289 -0.84 -1.48 -6.20
N TYR A 290 -1.45 -2.36 -7.00
CA TYR A 290 -1.43 -2.24 -8.45
C TYR A 290 -2.03 -0.88 -8.89
N PRO A 291 -1.39 -0.11 -9.81
CA PRO A 291 -0.33 -0.51 -10.74
C PRO A 291 1.12 -0.28 -10.26
N ASN A 292 1.35 -0.05 -8.97
CA ASN A 292 2.69 0.18 -8.42
C ASN A 292 3.47 -1.14 -8.27
N VAL A 293 3.98 -1.62 -9.40
CA VAL A 293 4.78 -2.84 -9.52
C VAL A 293 6.18 -2.49 -10.02
N ALA A 294 7.19 -3.22 -9.53
CA ALA A 294 8.53 -3.24 -10.09
C ALA A 294 8.90 -4.67 -10.47
N ALA A 295 9.61 -4.84 -11.59
CA ALA A 295 10.08 -6.14 -12.06
C ALA A 295 11.60 -6.19 -12.22
N SER A 296 12.20 -7.35 -11.96
CA SER A 296 13.59 -7.61 -12.32
C SER A 296 13.70 -7.81 -13.84
N LEU A 297 14.92 -7.88 -14.37
CA LEU A 297 15.15 -8.11 -15.81
C LEU A 297 14.41 -9.35 -16.37
N GLU A 298 14.21 -10.37 -15.55
CA GLU A 298 13.49 -11.60 -15.97
C GLU A 298 11.98 -11.37 -16.12
N GLY A 299 11.41 -10.45 -15.34
CA GLY A 299 9.99 -10.10 -15.35
C GLY A 299 9.63 -8.95 -16.28
N VAL A 300 10.60 -8.41 -17.03
CA VAL A 300 10.37 -7.31 -17.99
C VAL A 300 10.35 -7.85 -19.41
N ASP A 301 9.37 -7.40 -20.20
CA ASP A 301 9.34 -7.70 -21.63
C ASP A 301 10.51 -7.02 -22.36
N PRO A 302 11.33 -7.76 -23.14
CA PRO A 302 12.47 -7.18 -23.85
C PRO A 302 12.11 -6.05 -24.83
N GLY A 303 10.88 -6.06 -25.37
CA GLY A 303 10.38 -5.02 -26.26
C GLY A 303 10.01 -3.72 -25.55
N ALA A 304 9.66 -3.79 -24.26
CA ALA A 304 9.18 -2.64 -23.49
C ALA A 304 10.27 -1.63 -23.11
N LEU A 305 11.54 -2.06 -23.04
CA LEU A 305 12.69 -1.20 -22.66
C LEU A 305 13.38 -0.52 -23.86
N GLY A 306 12.70 -0.38 -25.01
CA GLY A 306 13.19 0.42 -26.13
C GLY A 306 14.45 -0.14 -26.82
N GLY A 307 14.56 -1.46 -26.96
CA GLY A 307 15.61 -2.09 -27.77
C GLY A 307 17.00 -2.18 -27.11
N ARG A 308 17.14 -1.87 -25.82
CA ARG A 308 18.35 -2.23 -25.07
C ARG A 308 18.42 -3.75 -24.95
N LYS A 309 19.25 -4.37 -25.80
CA LYS A 309 19.47 -5.82 -25.77
C LYS A 309 19.95 -6.23 -24.36
N PRO A 310 19.46 -7.35 -23.80
CA PRO A 310 19.99 -7.92 -22.56
C PRO A 310 21.50 -8.21 -22.58
N SER A 311 22.12 -8.19 -23.77
CA SER A 311 23.53 -8.49 -24.00
C SER A 311 24.52 -7.40 -23.60
N ASP A 312 24.08 -6.16 -23.30
CA ASP A 312 24.96 -5.11 -22.73
C ASP A 312 24.98 -5.13 -21.18
N VAL A 313 24.25 -6.05 -20.56
CA VAL A 313 24.18 -6.21 -19.11
C VAL A 313 25.21 -7.26 -18.68
N LEU A 314 26.49 -6.88 -18.70
CA LEU A 314 27.54 -7.59 -17.96
C LEU A 314 27.01 -7.89 -16.56
N PHE A 315 27.00 -9.18 -16.19
CA PHE A 315 26.66 -9.70 -14.88
C PHE A 315 27.48 -8.98 -13.80
N SER A 316 26.97 -7.85 -13.30
CA SER A 316 27.34 -7.35 -11.99
C SER A 316 26.74 -8.36 -11.00
N LYS A 317 27.57 -9.33 -10.60
CA LYS A 317 27.20 -10.54 -9.85
C LYS A 317 26.52 -10.31 -8.50
N ASP A 318 26.33 -9.07 -8.04
CA ASP A 318 25.99 -8.83 -6.63
C ASP A 318 24.55 -8.40 -6.34
N ARG A 319 23.78 -7.81 -7.28
CA ARG A 319 22.39 -7.35 -6.99
C ARG A 319 21.44 -7.33 -8.20
N PRO A 320 20.16 -7.74 -8.03
CA PRO A 320 19.15 -7.61 -9.07
C PRO A 320 18.81 -6.13 -9.35
N ARG A 321 18.69 -5.78 -10.63
CA ARG A 321 18.18 -4.47 -11.08
C ARG A 321 16.67 -4.51 -11.22
N TRP A 322 15.99 -3.43 -10.86
CA TRP A 322 14.53 -3.33 -10.84
C TRP A 322 14.03 -2.22 -11.76
N TYR A 323 12.87 -2.44 -12.39
CA TYR A 323 12.25 -1.51 -13.33
C TYR A 323 10.77 -1.31 -12.98
N ASP A 324 10.29 -0.07 -13.06
CA ASP A 324 8.88 0.29 -12.81
C ASP A 324 8.04 0.42 -14.09
N GLY A 325 8.51 -0.18 -15.19
CA GLY A 325 7.93 -0.07 -16.53
C GLY A 325 8.33 1.18 -17.30
N ARG A 326 8.95 2.17 -16.65
CA ARG A 326 9.44 3.40 -17.31
C ARG A 326 10.95 3.58 -17.16
N ARG A 327 11.49 3.28 -15.98
CA ARG A 327 12.90 3.50 -15.64
C ARG A 327 13.42 2.46 -14.66
N GLU A 328 14.74 2.45 -14.50
CA GLU A 328 15.38 1.72 -13.42
C GLU A 328 15.06 2.36 -12.06
N VAL A 329 14.74 1.53 -11.08
CA VAL A 329 14.43 1.88 -9.69
C VAL A 329 15.26 1.03 -8.74
N HIS A 330 15.48 1.52 -7.53
CA HIS A 330 16.33 0.87 -6.53
C HIS A 330 15.55 0.59 -5.25
N ILE A 331 15.88 -0.45 -4.51
CA ILE A 331 15.25 -0.72 -3.21
C ILE A 331 15.94 0.13 -2.13
N HIS A 332 15.16 0.87 -1.35
CA HIS A 332 15.69 1.75 -0.31
C HIS A 332 16.45 0.97 0.77
N PRO A 333 17.59 1.47 1.30
CA PRO A 333 18.39 0.76 2.30
C PRO A 333 17.71 0.39 3.63
N SER A 334 16.51 0.90 3.90
CA SER A 334 15.71 0.54 5.08
C SER A 334 14.86 -0.71 4.87
N SER A 335 14.59 -1.09 3.62
CA SER A 335 13.79 -2.26 3.26
C SER A 335 14.58 -3.54 3.54
N VAL A 336 13.88 -4.59 3.98
CA VAL A 336 14.47 -5.94 4.11
C VAL A 336 14.94 -6.50 2.78
N ASN A 337 14.39 -5.99 1.68
CA ASN A 337 14.71 -6.45 0.33
C ASN A 337 15.97 -5.79 -0.25
N HIS A 338 16.54 -4.78 0.40
CA HIS A 338 17.71 -4.03 -0.12
C HIS A 338 18.95 -4.91 -0.35
N SER A 339 19.15 -5.89 0.54
CA SER A 339 20.32 -6.77 0.56
C SER A 339 20.03 -8.17 -0.02
N LEU A 340 18.92 -8.32 -0.76
CA LEU A 340 18.56 -9.60 -1.36
C LEU A 340 19.53 -9.99 -2.49
N LYS A 341 20.07 -11.20 -2.36
CA LYS A 341 20.90 -11.84 -3.39
C LYS A 341 20.08 -12.72 -4.34
N ALA A 342 19.05 -13.39 -3.80
CA ALA A 342 18.13 -14.23 -4.56
C ALA A 342 16.71 -13.76 -4.30
N VAL A 343 15.89 -13.74 -5.34
CA VAL A 343 14.48 -13.31 -5.26
C VAL A 343 13.59 -14.48 -5.64
N GLN A 344 12.56 -14.75 -4.83
CA GLN A 344 11.63 -15.86 -5.04
C GLN A 344 10.83 -15.71 -6.35
N TYR A 345 10.48 -14.47 -6.68
CA TYR A 345 9.77 -14.07 -7.89
C TYR A 345 10.34 -12.76 -8.42
N PRO A 346 10.30 -12.50 -9.74
CA PRO A 346 10.91 -11.32 -10.34
C PRO A 346 10.04 -10.05 -10.17
N PHE A 347 9.09 -10.03 -9.24
CA PHE A 347 8.10 -8.96 -9.09
C PHE A 347 7.99 -8.46 -7.66
N LEU A 348 7.89 -7.14 -7.51
CA LEU A 348 7.66 -6.43 -6.26
C LEU A 348 6.47 -5.49 -6.38
N VAL A 349 5.72 -5.34 -5.29
CA VAL A 349 4.76 -4.25 -5.12
C VAL A 349 5.30 -3.24 -4.10
N PHE A 350 4.92 -1.98 -4.27
CA PHE A 350 5.29 -0.87 -3.40
C PHE A 350 4.16 0.18 -3.40
N LEU A 351 4.16 1.09 -2.43
CA LEU A 351 3.29 2.28 -2.46
C LEU A 351 4.07 3.54 -2.84
N GLU A 352 5.14 3.83 -2.08
CA GLU A 352 5.88 5.07 -2.21
C GLU A 352 7.19 4.92 -2.98
N LYS A 353 7.43 5.90 -3.87
CA LYS A 353 8.73 6.14 -4.51
C LYS A 353 9.28 7.46 -4.02
N VAL A 354 10.56 7.47 -3.67
CA VAL A 354 11.26 8.69 -3.24
C VAL A 354 12.49 8.88 -4.11
N GLU A 355 12.62 10.06 -4.68
CA GLU A 355 13.79 10.45 -5.46
C GLU A 355 14.72 11.28 -4.58
N THR A 356 15.91 10.73 -4.30
CA THR A 356 16.99 11.46 -3.61
C THR A 356 18.23 11.50 -4.51
N THR A 357 19.17 10.58 -4.32
CA THR A 357 20.30 10.37 -5.25
C THR A 357 19.90 9.50 -6.43
N LYS A 358 18.94 8.61 -6.22
CA LYS A 358 18.30 7.73 -7.20
C LYS A 358 16.82 7.61 -6.85
N VAL A 359 16.02 7.02 -7.73
CA VAL A 359 14.64 6.67 -7.43
C VAL A 359 14.62 5.40 -6.58
N PHE A 360 14.17 5.52 -5.34
CA PHE A 360 14.09 4.43 -4.38
C PHE A 360 12.64 4.02 -4.08
N LEU A 361 12.39 2.72 -4.05
CA LEU A 361 11.18 2.10 -3.52
C LEU A 361 11.35 1.94 -2.01
N ARG A 362 10.44 2.49 -1.20
CA ARG A 362 10.59 2.56 0.26
C ARG A 362 10.32 1.22 0.94
N ASP A 363 9.07 0.78 0.90
CA ASP A 363 8.60 -0.49 1.43
C ASP A 363 8.17 -1.38 0.27
N THR A 364 8.67 -2.61 0.23
CA THR A 364 8.50 -3.50 -0.91
C THR A 364 8.06 -4.89 -0.46
N SER A 365 7.35 -5.60 -1.34
CA SER A 365 7.00 -7.00 -1.10
C SER A 365 7.04 -7.80 -2.38
N VAL A 366 7.74 -8.93 -2.34
CA VAL A 366 7.76 -9.89 -3.46
C VAL A 366 6.39 -10.52 -3.60
N VAL A 367 5.87 -10.51 -4.83
CA VAL A 367 4.56 -11.07 -5.18
C VAL A 367 4.70 -12.13 -6.26
N SER A 368 3.76 -13.07 -6.25
CA SER A 368 3.80 -14.19 -7.18
C SER A 368 3.30 -13.79 -8.58
N PRO A 369 3.70 -14.53 -9.63
CA PRO A 369 3.12 -14.43 -10.96
C PRO A 369 1.60 -14.57 -10.93
N TYR A 370 1.03 -15.45 -10.11
CA TYR A 370 -0.43 -15.61 -10.04
C TYR A 370 -1.12 -14.37 -9.45
N SER A 371 -0.50 -13.73 -8.46
CA SER A 371 -0.98 -12.45 -7.91
C SER A 371 -1.12 -11.40 -9.02
N LEU A 372 -0.12 -11.30 -9.90
CA LEU A 372 -0.17 -10.40 -11.05
C LEU A 372 -1.13 -10.89 -12.13
N LEU A 373 -1.20 -12.19 -12.42
CA LEU A 373 -2.15 -12.78 -13.37
C LEU A 373 -3.59 -12.69 -12.92
N LEU A 374 -3.89 -12.42 -11.64
CA LEU A 374 -5.24 -12.17 -11.15
C LEU A 374 -5.57 -10.68 -11.06
N PHE A 375 -4.66 -9.87 -10.52
CA PHE A 375 -4.98 -8.49 -10.13
C PHE A 375 -4.22 -7.41 -10.93
N GLY A 376 -3.38 -7.81 -11.87
CA GLY A 376 -2.71 -6.89 -12.78
C GLY A 376 -3.64 -6.33 -13.87
N GLY A 377 -3.10 -5.45 -14.70
CA GLY A 377 -3.85 -4.74 -15.74
C GLY A 377 -4.11 -5.57 -17.00
N SER A 378 -4.17 -4.90 -18.15
CA SER A 378 -4.50 -5.51 -19.45
C SER A 378 -3.57 -6.68 -19.78
N MET A 379 -4.14 -7.82 -20.16
CA MET A 379 -3.40 -9.06 -20.42
C MET A 379 -3.38 -9.38 -21.91
N VAL A 380 -2.18 -9.53 -22.48
CA VAL A 380 -1.94 -10.00 -23.85
C VAL A 380 -1.24 -11.35 -23.81
N ILE A 381 -1.85 -12.36 -24.43
CA ILE A 381 -1.35 -13.74 -24.44
C ILE A 381 -0.63 -14.00 -25.75
N GLN A 382 0.66 -14.33 -25.68
CA GLN A 382 1.47 -14.75 -26.81
C GLN A 382 1.48 -16.27 -26.88
N HIS A 383 0.49 -16.85 -27.58
CA HIS A 383 0.25 -18.29 -27.61
C HIS A 383 1.46 -19.11 -28.10
N GLN A 384 2.21 -18.61 -29.08
CA GLN A 384 3.34 -19.33 -29.69
C GLN A 384 4.55 -19.43 -28.76
N THR A 385 4.74 -18.45 -27.87
CA THR A 385 5.92 -18.36 -26.99
C THR A 385 5.63 -18.79 -25.56
N GLY A 386 4.35 -19.02 -25.20
CA GLY A 386 3.96 -19.35 -23.82
C GLY A 386 4.20 -18.18 -22.85
N VAL A 387 4.06 -16.95 -23.35
CA VAL A 387 4.31 -15.72 -22.58
C VAL A 387 3.03 -14.91 -22.46
N VAL A 388 2.83 -14.34 -21.28
CA VAL A 388 1.77 -13.37 -20.99
C VAL A 388 2.43 -12.03 -20.69
N VAL A 389 1.97 -10.98 -21.37
CA VAL A 389 2.41 -9.61 -21.13
C VAL A 389 1.29 -8.82 -20.48
N ILE A 390 1.55 -8.25 -19.30
CA ILE A 390 0.60 -7.40 -18.57
C ILE A 390 1.00 -5.93 -18.73
N ASP A 391 0.04 -5.08 -19.10
CA ASP A 391 0.20 -3.63 -19.36
C ASP A 391 1.35 -3.29 -20.31
N GLY A 392 1.67 -4.22 -21.22
CA GLY A 392 2.68 -4.03 -22.27
C GLY A 392 4.13 -4.12 -21.80
N TRP A 393 4.41 -4.43 -20.52
CA TRP A 393 5.80 -4.45 -20.03
C TRP A 393 6.13 -5.55 -19.01
N LEU A 394 5.15 -6.03 -18.23
CA LEU A 394 5.37 -7.12 -17.29
C LEU A 394 5.28 -8.45 -18.03
N ARG A 395 6.37 -9.22 -18.03
CA ARG A 395 6.49 -10.50 -18.73
C ARG A 395 6.37 -11.67 -17.77
N LEU A 396 5.40 -12.54 -18.01
CA LEU A 396 5.16 -13.75 -17.23
C LEU A 396 5.20 -14.98 -18.14
N SER A 397 5.80 -16.07 -17.68
CA SER A 397 5.78 -17.35 -18.38
C SER A 397 4.56 -18.15 -17.92
N ALA A 398 3.67 -18.51 -18.84
CA ALA A 398 2.51 -19.33 -18.54
C ALA A 398 2.06 -20.10 -19.78
N ALA A 399 1.71 -21.38 -19.60
CA ALA A 399 1.13 -22.17 -20.68
C ALA A 399 -0.14 -21.49 -21.21
N ALA A 400 -0.39 -21.58 -22.52
CA ALA A 400 -1.51 -20.89 -23.16
C ALA A 400 -2.87 -21.21 -22.50
N GLN A 401 -3.08 -22.47 -22.09
CA GLN A 401 -4.28 -22.90 -21.38
C GLN A 401 -4.42 -22.19 -20.02
N THR A 402 -3.34 -22.12 -19.24
CA THR A 402 -3.29 -21.42 -17.96
C THR A 402 -3.55 -19.92 -18.14
N ALA A 403 -2.94 -19.30 -19.14
CA ALA A 403 -3.14 -17.87 -19.43
C ALA A 403 -4.60 -17.55 -19.79
N VAL A 404 -5.24 -18.39 -20.62
CA VAL A 404 -6.66 -18.25 -20.99
C VAL A 404 -7.55 -18.46 -19.76
N LEU A 405 -7.23 -19.44 -18.90
CA LEU A 405 -7.94 -19.67 -17.65
C LEU A 405 -7.88 -18.43 -16.75
N PHE A 406 -6.70 -17.85 -16.52
CA PHE A 406 -6.57 -16.61 -15.72
C PHE A 406 -7.35 -15.44 -16.34
N LYS A 407 -7.35 -15.30 -17.67
CA LYS A 407 -8.14 -14.27 -18.35
C LYS A 407 -9.65 -14.43 -18.05
N GLN A 408 -10.18 -15.65 -18.13
CA GLN A 408 -11.58 -15.91 -17.81
C GLN A 408 -11.86 -15.74 -16.31
N LEU A 409 -10.95 -16.22 -15.45
CA LEU A 409 -11.06 -16.13 -14.01
C LEU A 409 -11.11 -14.67 -13.53
N ARG A 410 -10.32 -13.78 -14.15
CA ARG A 410 -10.39 -12.34 -13.90
C ARG A 410 -11.75 -11.76 -14.21
N MET A 411 -12.30 -12.05 -15.38
CA MET A 411 -13.62 -11.53 -15.76
C MET A 411 -14.71 -11.99 -14.78
N THR A 412 -14.66 -13.25 -14.36
CA THR A 412 -15.59 -13.79 -13.35
C THR A 412 -15.36 -13.14 -11.99
N LEU A 413 -14.10 -13.00 -11.55
CA LEU A 413 -13.75 -12.36 -10.28
C LEU A 413 -14.21 -10.90 -10.25
N ASP A 414 -13.96 -10.12 -11.31
CA ASP A 414 -14.38 -8.72 -11.40
C ASP A 414 -15.91 -8.58 -11.31
N ALA A 415 -16.65 -9.48 -11.96
CA ALA A 415 -18.11 -9.52 -11.87
C ALA A 415 -18.59 -9.83 -10.45
N VAL A 416 -17.96 -10.80 -9.78
CA VAL A 416 -18.27 -11.17 -8.39
C VAL A 416 -17.94 -10.00 -7.45
N LEU A 417 -16.76 -9.40 -7.56
CA LEU A 417 -16.34 -8.26 -6.73
C LEU A 417 -17.26 -7.06 -6.94
N LYS A 418 -17.73 -6.81 -8.16
CA LYS A 418 -18.72 -5.75 -8.44
C LYS A 418 -20.06 -6.02 -7.75
N GLU A 419 -20.56 -7.25 -7.73
CA GLU A 419 -21.80 -7.56 -7.01
C GLU A 419 -21.61 -7.51 -5.49
N LEU A 420 -20.49 -8.01 -4.98
CA LEU A 420 -20.15 -7.97 -3.55
C LEU A 420 -20.00 -6.54 -3.04
N THR A 421 -19.42 -5.64 -3.84
CA THR A 421 -19.34 -4.22 -3.50
C THR A 421 -20.69 -3.51 -3.66
N ARG A 422 -21.57 -3.96 -4.56
CA ARG A 422 -22.92 -3.40 -4.69
C ARG A 422 -23.81 -3.71 -3.49
N LYS A 423 -23.67 -4.90 -2.89
CA LYS A 423 -24.47 -5.36 -1.74
C LYS A 423 -23.58 -5.94 -0.62
N PRO A 424 -22.88 -5.08 0.13
CA PRO A 424 -21.95 -5.55 1.15
C PRO A 424 -22.63 -6.29 2.31
N GLU A 425 -23.85 -5.89 2.71
CA GLU A 425 -24.54 -6.42 3.90
C GLU A 425 -24.98 -7.89 3.81
N MET A 426 -25.02 -8.48 2.60
CA MET A 426 -25.62 -9.80 2.37
C MET A 426 -24.61 -10.95 2.28
N ALA A 427 -23.31 -10.67 2.36
CA ALA A 427 -22.30 -11.63 1.98
C ALA A 427 -21.47 -12.12 3.17
N THR A 428 -21.61 -13.40 3.51
CA THR A 428 -20.46 -14.17 3.97
C THR A 428 -19.54 -14.34 2.76
N PHE A 429 -18.73 -13.30 2.47
CA PHE A 429 -17.89 -13.21 1.25
C PHE A 429 -16.98 -14.43 1.03
N VAL A 430 -16.58 -15.07 2.13
CA VAL A 430 -15.73 -16.27 2.14
C VAL A 430 -16.43 -17.50 1.57
N ASP A 431 -17.76 -17.53 1.58
CA ASP A 431 -18.55 -18.65 1.07
C ASP A 431 -18.80 -18.56 -0.45
N ASN A 432 -18.41 -17.46 -1.09
CA ASN A 432 -18.52 -17.35 -2.54
C ASN A 432 -17.58 -18.36 -3.22
N GLU A 433 -18.15 -19.24 -4.04
CA GLU A 433 -17.41 -20.35 -4.66
C GLU A 433 -16.23 -19.87 -5.53
N VAL A 434 -16.40 -18.77 -6.26
CA VAL A 434 -15.34 -18.20 -7.12
C VAL A 434 -14.20 -17.67 -6.26
N VAL A 435 -14.50 -16.90 -5.21
CA VAL A 435 -13.48 -16.37 -4.28
C VAL A 435 -12.74 -17.53 -3.61
N ARG A 436 -13.46 -18.56 -3.16
CA ARG A 436 -12.87 -19.75 -2.54
C ARG A 436 -11.96 -20.52 -3.49
N SER A 437 -12.36 -20.69 -4.75
CA SER A 437 -11.53 -21.34 -5.77
C SER A 437 -10.26 -20.54 -6.08
N ILE A 438 -10.35 -19.20 -6.11
CA ILE A 438 -9.17 -18.34 -6.29
C ILE A 438 -8.24 -18.45 -5.08
N ILE A 439 -8.78 -18.45 -3.86
CA ILE A 439 -7.98 -18.65 -2.65
C ILE A 439 -7.29 -20.02 -2.70
N HIS A 440 -7.99 -21.08 -3.09
CA HIS A 440 -7.40 -22.40 -3.25
C HIS A 440 -6.25 -22.41 -4.26
N LEU A 441 -6.44 -21.76 -5.42
CA LEU A 441 -5.40 -21.61 -6.45
C LEU A 441 -4.15 -20.89 -5.91
N LEU A 442 -4.34 -19.83 -5.12
CA LEU A 442 -3.25 -19.08 -4.48
C LEU A 442 -2.50 -19.93 -3.43
N LEU A 443 -3.23 -20.75 -2.67
CA LEU A 443 -2.65 -21.65 -1.67
C LEU A 443 -1.90 -22.84 -2.29
N GLU A 444 -2.30 -23.29 -3.49
CA GLU A 444 -1.61 -24.36 -4.22
C GLU A 444 -0.28 -23.89 -4.81
N GLU A 445 -0.19 -22.63 -5.25
CA GLU A 445 1.07 -22.05 -5.75
C GLU A 445 2.20 -22.14 -4.71
N ASP A 446 1.86 -21.93 -3.43
CA ASP A 446 2.80 -22.05 -2.32
C ASP A 446 3.25 -23.49 -2.05
N LYS A 447 2.40 -24.49 -2.33
CA LYS A 447 2.69 -25.91 -2.09
C LYS A 447 3.51 -26.56 -3.20
N ALA A 448 3.44 -26.00 -4.41
CA ALA A 448 4.10 -26.55 -5.60
C ALA A 448 5.61 -26.26 -5.68
N ARG A 449 6.24 -25.83 -4.57
CA ARG A 449 7.66 -25.45 -4.49
C ARG A 449 8.44 -26.24 -3.44
#